data_AF-A0AB35F5A2-F1
#
_entry.id   AF-A0AB35F5A2-F1
#
_cell.length_a   1.000
_cell.length_b   1.000
_cell.length_c   1.000
_cell.angle_alpha   90.00
_cell.angle_beta   90.00
_cell.angle_gamma   90.00
#
_symmetry.space_group_name_H-M   'P 1'
#
loop_
_entity.id
_entity.type
_entity.pdbx_description
1 polymer ?
#
loop_
_entity_poly.entity_id
_entity_poly.type
_entity_poly.pdbx_seq_one_letter_code
_entity_poly.pdbx_strand_id
1 'polypeptide(L)'
;MSLKVTTQQVDTWKKRIQRDGLKGSTYFCQQSGAVWVSASVDHQAICQRVLGQDSGTSSLSSYLRWDDVSAVDLVELLYAIETA
;
A
#
# COMPACT_ATOMS: atom_id res chain seq x y z
N MET A 1 1.40 6.62 18.09
CA MET A 1 1.71 6.22 16.70
C MET A 1 0.48 6.54 15.91
N SER A 2 0.61 7.28 14.81
CA SER A 2 -0.54 7.61 13.98
C SER A 2 -0.29 7.21 12.54
N LEU A 3 -1.26 6.54 11.94
CA LEU A 3 -1.32 6.42 10.49
C LEU A 3 -1.45 7.82 9.87
N LYS A 4 -0.55 8.09 8.93
CA LYS A 4 -0.50 9.33 8.15
C LYS A 4 -0.81 9.02 6.70
N VAL A 5 -1.92 9.57 6.22
CA VAL A 5 -2.29 9.53 4.79
C VAL A 5 -1.93 10.86 4.15
N THR A 6 -1.14 10.82 3.08
CA THR A 6 -0.84 11.99 2.25
C THR A 6 -1.07 11.68 0.78
N THR A 7 -1.34 12.70 -0.04
CA THR A 7 -1.33 12.52 -1.50
C THR A 7 0.08 12.75 -2.02
N GLN A 8 0.57 11.91 -2.92
CA GLN A 8 1.88 12.13 -3.53
C GLN A 8 1.84 13.39 -4.43
N GLN A 9 2.90 14.20 -4.40
CA GLN A 9 2.94 15.48 -5.11
C GLN A 9 2.96 15.33 -6.63
N VAL A 10 3.69 14.33 -7.15
CA VAL A 10 3.83 14.08 -8.59
C VAL A 10 2.65 13.26 -9.10
N ASP A 11 2.44 12.08 -8.51
CA ASP A 11 1.31 11.21 -8.85
C ASP A 11 0.16 11.46 -7.87
N THR A 12 -0.65 12.49 -8.13
CA THR A 12 -1.75 12.90 -7.23
C THR A 12 -2.85 11.82 -7.07
N TRP A 13 -2.87 10.83 -7.95
CA TRP A 13 -3.70 9.63 -7.88
C TRP A 13 -3.18 8.59 -6.87
N LYS A 14 -1.95 8.72 -6.36
CA LYS A 14 -1.40 7.89 -5.29
C LYS A 14 -1.66 8.50 -3.92
N LYS A 15 -2.25 7.71 -3.04
CA LYS A 15 -2.34 8.02 -1.60
C LYS A 15 -1.25 7.24 -0.88
N ARG A 16 -0.30 7.96 -0.28
CA ARG A 16 0.78 7.41 0.52
C ARG A 16 0.28 7.22 1.95
N ILE A 17 0.36 5.99 2.44
CA ILE A 17 0.05 5.58 3.80
C ILE A 17 1.36 5.25 4.52
N GLN A 18 1.58 5.89 5.65
CA GLN A 18 2.72 5.68 6.52
C GLN A 18 2.25 5.56 7.97
N ARG A 19 3.09 4.99 8.83
CA ARG A 19 2.84 4.96 10.26
C ARG A 19 4.16 5.15 11.00
N ASP A 20 4.12 5.92 12.08
CA ASP A 20 5.28 6.11 12.93
C ASP A 20 5.77 4.76 13.48
N GLY A 21 7.07 4.49 13.36
CA GLY A 21 7.68 3.23 13.80
C GLY A 21 7.82 2.17 12.71
N LEU A 22 7.19 2.36 11.54
CA LEU A 22 7.42 1.51 10.36
C LEU A 22 8.30 2.25 9.35
N LYS A 23 9.27 1.54 8.77
CA LYS A 23 10.06 2.01 7.63
C LYS A 23 9.30 1.76 6.35
N GLY A 24 9.45 2.67 5.39
CA GLY A 24 8.84 2.55 4.07
C GLY A 24 7.45 3.18 4.00
N SER A 25 6.61 2.68 3.09
CA SER A 25 5.27 3.20 2.82
C SER A 25 4.43 2.18 2.06
N THR A 26 3.12 2.27 2.22
CA THR A 26 2.11 1.69 1.32
C THR A 26 1.55 2.80 0.44
N TYR A 27 1.25 2.51 -0.82
CA TYR A 27 0.55 3.41 -1.73
C TYR A 27 -0.74 2.77 -2.19
N PHE A 28 -1.86 3.46 -1.97
CA PHE A 28 -3.12 3.13 -2.62
C PHE A 28 -3.20 3.89 -3.93
N CYS A 29 -3.41 3.14 -5.01
CA CYS A 29 -3.40 3.66 -6.36
C CYS A 29 -4.74 3.35 -7.01
N GLN A 30 -5.35 4.36 -7.62
CA GLN A 30 -6.57 4.21 -8.40
C GLN A 30 -6.44 5.02 -9.69
N GLN A 31 -6.52 4.34 -10.84
CA GLN A 31 -6.47 4.98 -12.15
C GLN A 31 -7.15 4.10 -13.20
N SER A 32 -7.85 4.72 -14.16
CA SER A 32 -8.45 4.01 -15.30
C SER A 32 -9.37 2.84 -14.92
N GLY A 33 -10.06 2.95 -13.80
CA GLY A 33 -10.95 1.89 -13.27
C GLY A 33 -10.24 0.76 -12.54
N ALA A 34 -8.90 0.76 -12.49
CA ALA A 34 -8.11 -0.21 -11.75
C ALA A 34 -7.71 0.33 -10.36
N VAL A 35 -7.63 -0.57 -9.39
CA VAL A 35 -7.15 -0.31 -8.03
C VAL A 35 -6.01 -1.27 -7.73
N TRP A 36 -4.89 -0.73 -7.24
CA TRP A 36 -3.75 -1.54 -6.86
C TRP A 36 -3.03 -0.93 -5.66
N VAL A 37 -2.25 -1.76 -4.99
CA VAL A 37 -1.43 -1.38 -3.85
C VAL A 37 0.03 -1.60 -4.19
N SER A 38 0.91 -0.68 -3.79
CA SER A 38 2.35 -0.96 -3.76
C SER A 38 2.93 -0.68 -2.39
N ALA A 39 3.91 -1.48 -1.97
CA ALA A 39 4.50 -1.35 -0.64
C ALA A 39 6.00 -1.58 -0.64
N SER A 40 6.68 -0.93 0.31
CA SER A 40 8.12 -1.02 0.49
C SER A 40 8.50 -1.32 1.94
N VAL A 41 9.63 -2.00 2.13
CA VAL A 41 10.23 -2.28 3.44
C VAL A 41 9.22 -2.97 4.37
N ASP A 42 8.99 -2.46 5.59
CA ASP A 42 8.17 -3.13 6.61
C ASP A 42 6.71 -3.30 6.14
N HIS A 43 6.24 -2.40 5.28
CA HIS A 43 4.89 -2.43 4.73
C HIS A 43 4.67 -3.63 3.79
N GLN A 44 5.73 -4.23 3.22
CA GLN A 44 5.61 -5.39 2.33
C GLN A 44 5.02 -6.59 3.07
N ALA A 45 5.55 -6.91 4.25
CA ALA A 45 5.08 -8.04 5.04
C ALA A 45 3.62 -7.85 5.51
N ILE A 46 3.23 -6.62 5.84
CA ILE A 46 1.85 -6.30 6.22
C ILE A 46 0.91 -6.50 5.03
N CYS A 47 1.26 -5.98 3.86
CA CYS A 47 0.48 -6.15 2.64
C CYS A 47 0.39 -7.63 2.25
N GLN A 48 1.49 -8.40 2.33
CA GLN A 48 1.48 -9.83 2.05
C GLN A 48 0.52 -10.60 2.98
N ARG A 49 0.47 -10.24 4.26
CA ARG A 49 -0.42 -10.89 5.25
C ARG A 49 -1.90 -10.65 4.94
N VAL A 50 -2.25 -9.47 4.44
CA VAL A 50 -3.65 -9.07 4.19
C VAL A 50 -4.09 -9.43 2.77
N LEU A 51 -3.27 -9.11 1.77
CA LEU A 51 -3.57 -9.21 0.35
C LEU A 51 -3.09 -10.53 -0.28
N GLY A 52 -2.30 -11.33 0.44
CA GLY A 52 -1.69 -12.55 -0.09
C GLY A 52 -0.47 -12.26 -0.97
N GLN A 53 -0.25 -13.13 -1.96
CA GLN A 53 0.91 -13.06 -2.85
C GLN A 53 0.88 -11.79 -3.71
N ASP A 54 2.02 -11.12 -3.84
CA ASP A 54 2.16 -9.99 -4.75
C ASP A 54 2.03 -10.43 -6.23
N SER A 55 1.67 -9.49 -7.09
CA SER A 55 1.46 -9.74 -8.52
C SER A 55 2.75 -9.88 -9.31
N GLY A 56 3.93 -9.57 -8.74
CA GLY A 56 5.20 -9.56 -9.46
C GLY A 56 5.34 -8.44 -10.51
N THR A 57 4.43 -7.46 -10.52
CA THR A 57 4.30 -6.41 -11.54
C THR A 57 4.93 -5.07 -11.13
N SER A 58 5.69 -5.03 -10.04
CA SER A 58 6.32 -3.79 -9.58
C SER A 58 7.39 -3.31 -10.56
N SER A 59 7.35 -2.01 -10.89
CA SER A 59 8.37 -1.36 -11.73
C SER A 59 9.65 -0.99 -10.97
N LEU A 60 9.66 -1.12 -9.64
CA LEU A 60 10.81 -0.84 -8.78
C LEU A 60 11.13 -2.08 -7.95
N SER A 61 12.39 -2.50 -7.94
CA SER A 61 12.85 -3.69 -7.19
C SER A 61 12.68 -3.55 -5.67
N SER A 62 12.61 -2.31 -5.16
CA SER A 62 12.37 -2.02 -3.74
C SER A 62 10.89 -2.03 -3.34
N TYR A 63 9.99 -2.29 -4.29
CA TYR A 63 8.54 -2.33 -4.07
C TYR A 63 7.95 -3.68 -4.49
N LEU A 64 6.93 -4.12 -3.75
CA LEU A 64 6.00 -5.14 -4.20
C LEU A 64 4.68 -4.46 -4.62
N ARG A 65 3.92 -5.12 -5.48
CA ARG A 65 2.67 -4.61 -6.03
C ARG A 65 1.59 -5.69 -6.01
N TRP A 66 0.38 -5.32 -5.62
CA TRP A 66 -0.83 -6.13 -5.66
C TRP A 66 -1.85 -5.44 -6.55
N ASP A 67 -2.20 -6.09 -7.66
CA ASP A 67 -3.20 -5.64 -8.62
C ASP A 67 -4.61 -6.07 -8.21
N ASP A 68 -5.63 -5.45 -8.81
CA ASP A 68 -7.06 -5.77 -8.64
C ASP A 68 -7.55 -5.84 -7.18
N VAL A 69 -7.04 -4.94 -6.34
CA VAL A 69 -7.34 -4.92 -4.89
C VAL A 69 -8.75 -4.40 -4.63
N SER A 70 -9.55 -5.17 -3.88
CA SER A 70 -10.93 -4.79 -3.57
C SER A 70 -10.99 -3.68 -2.50
N ALA A 71 -12.11 -2.95 -2.46
CA ALA A 71 -12.33 -1.94 -1.42
C ALA A 71 -12.37 -2.55 0.00
N VAL A 72 -12.81 -3.80 0.14
CA VAL A 72 -12.83 -4.53 1.42
C VAL A 72 -11.39 -4.75 1.91
N ASP A 73 -10.52 -5.21 1.01
CA ASP A 73 -9.12 -5.47 1.36
C ASP A 73 -8.36 -4.18 1.74
N LEU A 74 -8.72 -3.05 1.13
CA LEU A 74 -8.14 -1.75 1.50
C LEU A 74 -8.50 -1.32 2.93
N VAL A 75 -9.72 -1.63 3.39
CA VAL A 75 -10.15 -1.33 4.76
C VAL A 75 -9.35 -2.17 5.75
N GLU A 76 -9.25 -3.47 5.51
CA GLU A 76 -8.47 -4.38 6.34
C GLU A 76 -6.99 -4.02 6.35
N LEU A 77 -6.46 -3.60 5.20
CA LEU A 77 -5.07 -3.18 5.09
C LEU A 77 -4.78 -1.90 5.87
N LEU A 78 -5.67 -0.90 5.84
CA LEU A 78 -5.52 0.31 6.65
C LEU A 78 -5.48 -0.02 8.14
N TYR A 79 -6.39 -0.88 8.60
CA TYR A 79 -6.43 -1.31 9.99
C TYR A 79 -5.16 -2.08 10.36
N ALA A 80 -4.75 -3.05 9.53
CA ALA A 80 -3.55 -3.83 9.75
C ALA A 80 -2.26 -2.99 9.80
N ILE A 81 -2.17 -1.91 9.01
CA ILE A 81 -1.06 -0.97 9.08
C ILE A 81 -1.10 -0.20 10.40
N GLU A 82 -2.26 0.33 10.81
CA GLU A 82 -2.41 1.10 12.06
C GLU A 82 -2.08 0.28 13.31
N THR A 83 -2.36 -1.02 13.31
CA THR A 83 -2.16 -1.91 14.47
C THR A 83 -0.83 -2.68 14.47
N ALA A 84 0.04 -2.48 13.49
CA ALA A 84 1.32 -3.19 13.39
C ALA A 84 2.37 -2.74 14.43
#